data_AF-A0A8J6XSA3-F1
#
_entry.id   AF-A0A8J6XSA3-F1
#
_cell.length_a   1.000
_cell.length_b   1.000
_cell.length_c   1.000
_cell.angle_alpha   90.00
_cell.angle_beta   90.00
_cell.angle_gamma   90.00
#
_symmetry.space_group_name_H-M   'P 1'
#
loop_
_entity.id
_entity.type
_entity.pdbx_description
1 polymer ?
#
loop_
_entity_poly.entity_id
_entity_poly.type
_entity_poly.pdbx_seq_one_letter_code
_entity_poly.pdbx_strand_id
1 'polypeptide(L)'
;MTTNISTSINPSVEQVRKTQEAIDAYIRSIDANPNHRAGAYPYYRFHEPGQPIRGTVVIFHGFSATPHQMWRLADYLFSGGFNFYQPSIAGHTFIPPDKCWPQVDLKPEIAIPLRQKIQQDPVLQNFLANLASSNLEQIRRPSSQEQAALVARLLAIEPRLLDIIQAIQQENDPDFDKYFISSHMNYVTEVRAQIAQLDAMPGPIYTVGLSVGGTVALCAAAQRPDRVKKVVAYAPLLKVYDDQRRQYIILTGPLDIQEMGWNPQLRFPVGALTACDRFGSFVRNSKNVATLKNIPTFMVLTENEDAADINTNKDFFTKIGGKQKGHHFYMYPASDLVPHPMVDPTEVSQNMSNRFWQSLYQETFRFLTKGEVNAINMSSIEQDSDLPAVPPVV
;
A
#
# COMPACT_ATOMS: atom_id res chain seq x y z
N MET A 1 -26.69 9.22 -20.05
CA MET A 1 -26.61 10.39 -19.16
C MET A 1 -27.42 10.08 -17.91
N THR A 2 -26.74 9.73 -16.82
CA THR A 2 -27.35 9.65 -15.48
C THR A 2 -26.61 10.65 -14.63
N THR A 3 -27.24 11.79 -14.40
CA THR A 3 -26.86 12.78 -13.39
C THR A 3 -26.87 12.09 -12.03
N ASN A 4 -25.74 11.54 -11.59
CA ASN A 4 -25.58 11.11 -10.20
C ASN A 4 -25.46 12.37 -9.34
N ILE A 5 -26.61 12.91 -8.97
CA ILE A 5 -26.74 13.87 -7.89
C ILE A 5 -26.14 13.19 -6.67
N SER A 6 -24.99 13.69 -6.19
CA SER A 6 -24.36 13.28 -4.95
C SER A 6 -25.38 13.42 -3.82
N THR A 7 -26.08 12.33 -3.49
CA THR A 7 -27.02 12.29 -2.35
C THR A 7 -26.20 12.47 -1.09
N SER A 8 -26.26 13.68 -0.52
CA SER A 8 -25.72 13.95 0.79
C SER A 8 -26.52 13.20 1.85
N ILE A 9 -25.83 12.67 2.85
CA ILE A 9 -26.41 11.86 3.92
C ILE A 9 -26.16 12.57 5.23
N ASN A 10 -27.13 12.62 6.12
CA ASN A 10 -26.99 13.31 7.40
C ASN A 10 -26.83 12.25 8.51
N PRO A 11 -25.61 12.03 9.05
CA PRO A 11 -25.40 11.06 10.12
C PRO A 11 -26.13 11.48 11.38
N SER A 12 -26.84 10.57 12.03
CA SER A 12 -27.42 10.83 13.36
C SER A 12 -26.33 10.84 14.44
N VAL A 13 -26.63 11.48 15.58
CA VAL A 13 -25.73 11.51 16.76
C VAL A 13 -25.31 10.10 17.16
N GLU A 14 -26.27 9.16 17.17
CA GLU A 14 -26.03 7.77 17.57
C GLU A 14 -25.11 7.03 16.59
N GLN A 15 -25.22 7.29 15.29
CA GLN A 15 -24.36 6.68 14.27
C GLN A 15 -22.93 7.19 14.36
N VAL A 16 -22.75 8.51 14.56
CA VAL A 16 -21.43 9.12 14.76
C VAL A 16 -20.79 8.56 16.02
N ARG A 17 -21.51 8.59 17.16
CA ARG A 17 -21.03 8.07 18.45
C ARG A 17 -20.60 6.60 18.36
N LYS A 18 -21.44 5.72 17.81
CA LYS A 18 -21.10 4.29 17.65
C LYS A 18 -19.85 4.08 16.80
N THR A 19 -19.70 4.86 15.74
CA THR A 19 -18.52 4.78 14.86
C THR A 19 -17.26 5.22 15.59
N GLN A 20 -17.32 6.34 16.30
CA GLN A 20 -16.23 6.85 17.14
C GLN A 20 -15.82 5.82 18.19
N GLU A 21 -16.80 5.24 18.91
CA GLU A 21 -16.55 4.21 19.93
C GLU A 21 -15.85 2.97 19.37
N ALA A 22 -16.22 2.53 18.17
CA ALA A 22 -15.60 1.38 17.51
C ALA A 22 -14.13 1.66 17.15
N ILE A 23 -13.83 2.86 16.63
CA ILE A 23 -12.45 3.26 16.29
C ILE A 23 -11.64 3.51 17.57
N ASP A 24 -12.19 4.20 18.56
CA ASP A 24 -11.53 4.49 19.82
C ASP A 24 -11.25 3.22 20.63
N ALA A 25 -12.11 2.20 20.53
CA ALA A 25 -11.84 0.89 21.13
C ALA A 25 -10.60 0.23 20.49
N TYR A 26 -10.44 0.37 19.18
CA TYR A 26 -9.24 -0.10 18.49
C TYR A 26 -8.00 0.71 18.90
N ILE A 27 -8.10 2.04 18.98
CA ILE A 27 -7.01 2.91 19.48
C ILE A 27 -6.57 2.49 20.88
N ARG A 28 -7.52 2.29 21.81
CA ARG A 28 -7.20 1.82 23.18
C ARG A 28 -6.53 0.45 23.19
N SER A 29 -6.87 -0.44 22.25
CA SER A 29 -6.22 -1.74 22.12
C SER A 29 -4.76 -1.63 21.67
N ILE A 30 -4.43 -0.59 20.89
CA ILE A 30 -3.05 -0.26 20.51
C ILE A 30 -2.30 0.27 21.74
N ASP A 31 -2.88 1.21 22.48
CA ASP A 31 -2.26 1.78 23.69
C ASP A 31 -1.95 0.73 24.76
N ALA A 32 -2.84 -0.25 24.92
CA ALA A 32 -2.64 -1.35 25.86
C ALA A 32 -1.50 -2.31 25.45
N ASN A 33 -1.03 -2.24 24.21
CA ASN A 33 0.05 -3.09 23.73
C ASN A 33 1.42 -2.46 24.03
N PRO A 34 2.34 -3.17 24.73
CA PRO A 34 3.68 -2.65 25.02
C PRO A 34 4.51 -2.39 23.75
N ASN A 35 4.12 -2.99 22.63
CA ASN A 35 4.79 -2.87 21.34
C ASN A 35 4.23 -1.75 20.46
N HIS A 36 3.39 -0.84 20.98
CA HIS A 36 2.83 0.24 20.16
C HIS A 36 3.92 1.12 19.53
N ARG A 37 3.69 1.52 18.29
CA ARG A 37 4.58 2.39 17.51
C ARG A 37 4.07 3.82 17.58
N ALA A 38 4.85 4.68 18.22
CA ALA A 38 4.56 6.12 18.29
C ALA A 38 4.32 6.71 16.89
N GLY A 39 3.30 7.56 16.76
CA GLY A 39 2.93 8.21 15.49
C GLY A 39 2.25 7.31 14.45
N ALA A 40 2.09 6.01 14.71
CA ALA A 40 1.40 5.07 13.83
C ALA A 40 -0.03 4.77 14.30
N TYR A 41 -0.66 5.72 14.99
CA TYR A 41 -2.03 5.58 15.48
C TYR A 41 -3.04 5.88 14.38
N PRO A 42 -4.13 5.11 14.31
CA PRO A 42 -5.22 5.45 13.43
C PRO A 42 -5.93 6.70 13.95
N TYR A 43 -6.48 7.52 13.05
CA TYR A 43 -7.25 8.70 13.43
C TYR A 43 -8.34 9.01 12.41
N TYR A 44 -9.32 9.80 12.81
CA TYR A 44 -10.48 10.13 12.00
C TYR A 44 -10.92 11.57 12.23
N ARG A 45 -11.69 12.09 11.29
CA ARG A 45 -12.43 13.34 11.46
C ARG A 45 -13.79 13.21 10.81
N PHE A 46 -14.82 13.47 11.60
CA PHE A 46 -16.22 13.43 11.16
C PHE A 46 -16.82 14.83 11.27
N HIS A 47 -17.65 15.17 10.30
CA HIS A 47 -18.54 16.33 10.39
C HIS A 47 -19.55 16.11 11.52
N GLU A 48 -20.08 17.21 12.06
CA GLU A 48 -21.02 17.16 13.18
C GLU A 48 -22.28 16.35 12.83
N PRO A 49 -22.89 15.65 13.80
CA PRO A 49 -24.16 14.98 13.57
C PRO A 49 -25.22 15.90 12.97
N GLY A 50 -25.98 15.39 12.01
CA GLY A 50 -26.98 16.13 11.25
C GLY A 50 -26.42 16.93 10.07
N GLN A 51 -25.09 17.13 9.97
CA GLN A 51 -24.51 17.77 8.80
C GLN A 51 -24.47 16.81 7.59
N PRO A 52 -24.76 17.33 6.38
CA PRO A 52 -24.69 16.53 5.16
C PRO A 52 -23.26 16.12 4.81
N ILE A 53 -23.02 14.82 4.66
CA ILE A 53 -21.76 14.23 4.19
C ILE A 53 -21.93 13.53 2.84
N ARG A 54 -20.84 13.45 2.07
CA ARG A 54 -20.76 12.71 0.80
C ARG A 54 -20.46 11.22 0.97
N GLY A 55 -20.18 10.80 2.21
CA GLY A 55 -19.69 9.48 2.58
C GLY A 55 -18.41 9.57 3.43
N THR A 56 -17.78 8.43 3.65
CA THR A 56 -16.53 8.34 4.43
C THR A 56 -15.40 7.81 3.56
N VAL A 57 -14.27 8.51 3.55
CA VAL A 57 -13.06 8.10 2.84
C VAL A 57 -12.10 7.41 3.82
N VAL A 58 -11.73 6.17 3.53
CA VAL A 58 -10.71 5.43 4.27
C VAL A 58 -9.38 5.52 3.53
N ILE A 59 -8.35 6.05 4.17
CA ILE A 59 -7.08 6.41 3.51
C ILE A 59 -5.93 5.58 4.11
N PHE A 60 -5.31 4.74 3.28
CA PHE A 60 -4.27 3.79 3.69
C PHE A 60 -2.87 4.24 3.24
N HIS A 61 -1.96 4.38 4.19
CA HIS A 61 -0.57 4.79 3.94
C HIS A 61 0.28 3.71 3.24
N GLY A 62 1.41 4.11 2.68
CA GLY A 62 2.41 3.22 2.08
C GLY A 62 3.23 2.44 3.12
N PHE A 63 3.98 1.44 2.66
CA PHE A 63 4.61 0.41 3.50
C PHE A 63 5.32 0.96 4.75
N SER A 64 6.38 1.75 4.61
CA SER A 64 7.16 2.20 5.79
C SER A 64 6.62 3.46 6.48
N ALA A 65 5.51 4.02 5.99
CA ALA A 65 4.92 5.25 6.50
C ALA A 65 4.02 5.01 7.73
N THR A 66 3.25 6.04 8.09
CA THR A 66 2.22 6.03 9.14
C THR A 66 0.92 6.61 8.58
N PRO A 67 -0.22 6.47 9.29
CA PRO A 67 -1.52 6.99 8.81
C PRO A 67 -1.50 8.45 8.38
N HIS A 68 -0.60 9.26 8.96
CA HIS A 68 -0.50 10.68 8.65
C HIS A 68 0.08 11.00 7.26
N GLN A 69 0.61 10.02 6.51
CA GLN A 69 1.30 10.26 5.22
C GLN A 69 0.48 11.09 4.21
N MET A 70 -0.85 10.91 4.19
CA MET A 70 -1.74 11.59 3.24
C MET A 70 -2.71 12.57 3.91
N TRP A 71 -2.31 13.16 5.05
CA TRP A 71 -3.20 14.03 5.83
C TRP A 71 -3.69 15.26 5.05
N ARG A 72 -2.85 15.85 4.18
CA ARG A 72 -3.26 17.01 3.35
C ARG A 72 -4.38 16.66 2.39
N LEU A 73 -4.32 15.46 1.80
CA LEU A 73 -5.41 14.93 0.97
C LEU A 73 -6.66 14.69 1.83
N ALA A 74 -6.50 14.12 3.02
CA ALA A 74 -7.61 13.89 3.94
C ALA A 74 -8.33 15.20 4.33
N ASP A 75 -7.57 16.25 4.67
CA ASP A 75 -8.12 17.57 5.01
C ASP A 75 -8.80 18.27 3.83
N TYR A 76 -8.23 18.13 2.62
CA TYR A 76 -8.87 18.62 1.40
C TYR A 76 -10.21 17.92 1.16
N LEU A 77 -10.26 16.58 1.26
CA LEU A 77 -11.50 15.81 1.12
C LEU A 77 -12.50 16.14 2.24
N PHE A 78 -12.03 16.34 3.48
CA PHE A 78 -12.86 16.74 4.60
C PHE A 78 -13.57 18.06 4.33
N SER A 79 -12.80 19.07 3.90
CA SER A 79 -13.31 20.40 3.51
C SER A 79 -14.27 20.31 2.31
N GLY A 80 -14.10 19.30 1.46
CA GLY A 80 -15.00 18.94 0.37
C GLY A 80 -16.30 18.24 0.78
N GLY A 81 -16.55 18.02 2.07
CA GLY A 81 -17.78 17.42 2.60
C GLY A 81 -17.73 15.90 2.78
N PHE A 82 -16.54 15.28 2.79
CA PHE A 82 -16.37 13.89 3.19
C PHE A 82 -16.04 13.79 4.68
N ASN A 83 -16.44 12.68 5.32
CA ASN A 83 -15.77 12.21 6.52
C ASN A 83 -14.47 11.48 6.11
N PHE A 84 -13.49 11.36 7.01
CA PHE A 84 -12.36 10.48 6.76
C PHE A 84 -11.96 9.62 7.96
N TYR A 85 -11.34 8.49 7.65
CA TYR A 85 -10.67 7.61 8.57
C TYR A 85 -9.31 7.18 7.99
N GLN A 86 -8.22 7.38 8.73
CA GLN A 86 -6.87 6.96 8.32
C GLN A 86 -6.40 5.85 9.28
N PRO A 87 -6.63 4.58 8.95
CA PRO A 87 -6.08 3.46 9.70
C PRO A 87 -4.62 3.20 9.33
N SER A 88 -3.93 2.47 10.21
CA SER A 88 -2.64 1.85 9.87
C SER A 88 -2.87 0.58 9.04
N ILE A 89 -1.98 0.30 8.09
CA ILE A 89 -1.99 -1.01 7.41
C ILE A 89 -1.51 -2.11 8.37
N ALA A 90 -1.72 -3.37 7.99
CA ALA A 90 -1.67 -4.49 8.91
C ALA A 90 -0.37 -4.58 9.73
N GLY A 91 -0.49 -4.63 11.05
CA GLY A 91 0.64 -4.70 11.99
C GLY A 91 1.46 -3.40 12.16
N HIS A 92 1.24 -2.34 11.37
CA HIS A 92 2.11 -1.16 11.35
C HIS A 92 1.92 -0.22 12.55
N THR A 93 0.92 -0.48 13.38
CA THR A 93 0.74 0.12 14.72
C THR A 93 1.74 -0.40 15.73
N PHE A 94 2.52 -1.44 15.41
CA PHE A 94 3.38 -2.13 16.37
C PHE A 94 4.83 -2.28 15.89
N ILE A 95 5.73 -2.45 16.86
CA ILE A 95 7.17 -2.73 16.72
C ILE A 95 7.58 -3.89 17.65
N PRO A 96 8.64 -4.65 17.34
CA PRO A 96 9.48 -4.53 16.15
C PRO A 96 8.80 -5.15 14.89
N PRO A 97 9.13 -4.65 13.67
CA PRO A 97 8.48 -5.10 12.43
C PRO A 97 8.59 -6.61 12.13
N ASP A 98 9.71 -7.23 12.47
CA ASP A 98 9.94 -8.68 12.30
C ASP A 98 8.92 -9.55 13.05
N LYS A 99 8.34 -9.04 14.13
CA LYS A 99 7.33 -9.77 14.93
C LYS A 99 5.91 -9.36 14.62
N CYS A 100 5.71 -8.11 14.21
CA CYS A 100 4.38 -7.51 14.16
C CYS A 100 3.84 -7.35 12.74
N TRP A 101 4.71 -7.16 11.75
CA TRP A 101 4.28 -6.91 10.39
C TRP A 101 4.06 -8.22 9.65
N PRO A 102 3.17 -8.26 8.66
CA PRO A 102 2.99 -9.43 7.81
C PRO A 102 4.32 -9.87 7.18
N GLN A 103 4.62 -11.17 7.27
CA GLN A 103 5.83 -11.80 6.74
C GLN A 103 5.49 -12.95 5.79
N VAL A 104 6.42 -13.25 4.90
CA VAL A 104 6.52 -14.53 4.21
C VAL A 104 7.96 -15.01 4.39
N ASP A 105 8.14 -16.03 5.21
CA ASP A 105 9.45 -16.57 5.57
C ASP A 105 9.55 -18.04 5.17
N LEU A 106 10.76 -18.52 4.88
CA LEU A 106 10.98 -19.95 4.73
C LEU A 106 10.73 -20.66 6.05
N LYS A 107 10.12 -21.84 5.98
CA LYS A 107 9.95 -22.68 7.16
C LYS A 107 11.31 -23.02 7.80
N PRO A 108 11.39 -23.16 9.15
CA PRO A 108 12.63 -23.43 9.86
C PRO A 108 13.43 -24.63 9.33
N GLU A 109 12.76 -25.70 8.90
CA GLU A 109 13.38 -26.89 8.32
C GLU A 109 14.13 -26.64 6.99
N ILE A 110 13.86 -25.51 6.32
CA ILE A 110 14.57 -25.06 5.13
C ILE A 110 15.53 -23.92 5.49
N ALA A 111 15.06 -22.94 6.25
CA ALA A 111 15.81 -21.74 6.61
C ALA A 111 17.06 -22.07 7.44
N ILE A 112 16.96 -22.98 8.42
CA ILE A 112 18.08 -23.31 9.32
C ILE A 112 19.23 -24.00 8.57
N PRO A 113 19.01 -25.08 7.79
CA PRO A 113 20.08 -25.67 6.99
C PRO A 113 20.68 -24.71 5.96
N LEU A 114 19.86 -23.86 5.34
CA LEU A 114 20.33 -22.85 4.40
C LEU A 114 21.29 -21.86 5.10
N ARG A 115 20.88 -21.30 6.24
CA ARG A 115 21.73 -20.40 7.06
C ARG A 115 23.05 -21.06 7.45
N GLN A 116 23.05 -22.33 7.84
CA GLN A 116 24.27 -23.07 8.16
C GLN A 116 25.23 -23.17 6.95
N LYS A 117 24.70 -23.47 5.76
CA LYS A 117 25.51 -23.50 4.53
C LYS A 117 26.10 -22.12 4.20
N ILE A 118 25.33 -21.05 4.41
CA ILE A 118 25.79 -19.67 4.19
C ILE A 118 26.86 -19.26 5.20
N GLN A 119 26.78 -19.71 6.44
CA GLN A 119 27.83 -19.50 7.45
C GLN A 119 29.14 -20.18 7.08
N GLN A 120 29.08 -21.27 6.32
CA GLN A 120 30.25 -21.99 5.81
C GLN A 120 30.77 -21.40 4.48
N ASP A 121 30.06 -20.44 3.86
CA ASP A 121 30.46 -19.81 2.62
C ASP A 121 31.27 -18.52 2.89
N PRO A 122 32.60 -18.51 2.65
CA PRO A 122 33.44 -17.36 2.99
C PRO A 122 33.14 -16.13 2.12
N VAL A 123 32.58 -16.31 0.91
CA VAL A 123 32.23 -15.20 0.03
C VAL A 123 31.01 -14.47 0.59
N LEU A 124 29.97 -15.22 0.97
CA LEU A 124 28.77 -14.63 1.57
C LEU A 124 29.04 -14.05 2.96
N GLN A 125 29.87 -14.71 3.79
CA GLN A 125 30.26 -14.16 5.08
C GLN A 125 30.96 -12.81 4.94
N ASN A 126 31.93 -12.70 4.02
CA ASN A 126 32.61 -11.43 3.77
C ASN A 126 31.64 -10.37 3.23
N PHE A 127 30.77 -10.73 2.28
CA PHE A 127 29.77 -9.82 1.74
C PHE A 127 28.81 -9.28 2.81
N LEU A 128 28.25 -10.15 3.65
CA LEU A 128 27.34 -9.78 4.73
C LEU A 128 28.05 -8.96 5.81
N ALA A 129 29.30 -9.29 6.15
CA ALA A 129 30.11 -8.49 7.07
C ALA A 129 30.35 -7.07 6.53
N ASN A 130 30.64 -6.94 5.23
CA ASN A 130 30.81 -5.63 4.60
C ASN A 130 29.51 -4.81 4.62
N LEU A 131 28.36 -5.44 4.34
CA LEU A 131 27.05 -4.79 4.46
C LEU A 131 26.75 -4.35 5.90
N ALA A 132 27.08 -5.17 6.89
CA ALA A 132 26.89 -4.85 8.29
C ALA A 132 27.88 -3.79 8.82
N SER A 133 29.06 -3.68 8.23
CA SER A 133 30.13 -2.73 8.59
C SER A 133 29.93 -1.32 8.04
N SER A 134 29.05 -1.15 7.04
CA SER A 134 28.54 0.18 6.67
C SER A 134 27.98 0.82 7.94
N ASN A 135 28.44 2.04 8.30
CA ASN A 135 27.96 2.77 9.48
C ASN A 135 26.44 2.64 9.61
N LEU A 136 25.91 2.57 10.84
CA LEU A 136 24.47 2.40 11.09
C LEU A 136 23.59 3.47 10.41
N GLU A 137 24.17 4.60 10.03
CA GLU A 137 23.56 5.71 9.27
C GLU A 137 23.65 5.55 7.74
N GLN A 138 24.38 4.55 7.24
CA GLN A 138 24.71 4.31 5.83
C GLN A 138 24.49 2.84 5.42
N ILE A 139 23.51 2.15 6.00
CA ILE A 139 23.12 0.82 5.49
C ILE A 139 22.74 0.98 4.02
N ARG A 140 23.63 0.55 3.14
CA ARG A 140 23.45 0.65 1.71
C ARG A 140 22.65 -0.55 1.23
N ARG A 141 21.57 -0.27 0.51
CA ARG A 141 20.90 -1.28 -0.31
C ARG A 141 21.90 -1.85 -1.32
N PRO A 142 22.02 -3.19 -1.46
CA PRO A 142 22.83 -3.78 -2.53
C PRO A 142 22.39 -3.24 -3.91
N SER A 143 23.35 -2.88 -4.75
CA SER A 143 23.12 -2.52 -6.16
C SER A 143 22.53 -3.71 -6.92
N SER A 144 21.94 -3.47 -8.09
CA SER A 144 21.39 -4.56 -8.91
C SER A 144 22.44 -5.64 -9.18
N GLN A 145 23.68 -5.28 -9.54
CA GLN A 145 24.74 -6.27 -9.76
C GLN A 145 25.04 -7.10 -8.51
N GLU A 146 25.09 -6.48 -7.34
CA GLU A 146 25.28 -7.17 -6.06
C GLU A 146 24.10 -8.09 -5.73
N GLN A 147 22.87 -7.66 -5.99
CA GLN A 147 21.66 -8.50 -5.82
C GLN A 147 21.71 -9.74 -6.72
N ALA A 148 22.05 -9.59 -8.01
CA ALA A 148 22.17 -10.72 -8.93
C ALA A 148 23.27 -11.70 -8.51
N ALA A 149 24.45 -11.19 -8.12
CA ALA A 149 25.55 -12.02 -7.64
C ALA A 149 25.16 -12.80 -6.37
N LEU A 150 24.44 -12.16 -5.45
CA LEU A 150 23.94 -12.81 -4.24
C LEU A 150 22.95 -13.93 -4.57
N VAL A 151 21.96 -13.66 -5.43
CA VAL A 151 21.00 -14.68 -5.89
C VAL A 151 21.71 -15.86 -6.53
N ALA A 152 22.65 -15.60 -7.46
CA ALA A 152 23.40 -16.65 -8.13
C ALA A 152 24.23 -17.52 -7.15
N ARG A 153 24.85 -16.90 -6.13
CA ARG A 153 25.62 -17.62 -5.12
C ARG A 153 24.71 -18.46 -4.21
N LEU A 154 23.54 -17.95 -3.82
CA LEU A 154 22.55 -18.70 -3.04
C LEU A 154 22.07 -19.94 -3.82
N LEU A 155 21.77 -19.80 -5.11
CA LEU A 155 21.38 -20.91 -5.98
C LEU A 155 22.48 -21.97 -6.13
N ALA A 156 23.76 -21.55 -6.15
CA ALA A 156 24.88 -22.49 -6.17
C ALA A 156 25.03 -23.28 -4.85
N ILE A 157 24.71 -22.66 -3.71
CA ILE A 157 24.76 -23.30 -2.38
C ILE A 157 23.57 -24.25 -2.16
N GLU A 158 22.40 -23.85 -2.65
CA GLU A 158 21.15 -24.61 -2.48
C GLU A 158 20.33 -24.58 -3.78
N PRO A 159 20.57 -25.51 -4.73
CA PRO A 159 19.85 -25.55 -6.00
C PRO A 159 18.34 -25.74 -5.86
N ARG A 160 17.85 -26.34 -4.76
CA ARG A 160 16.41 -26.48 -4.45
C ARG A 160 15.70 -25.14 -4.28
N LEU A 161 16.44 -24.05 -4.11
CA LEU A 161 15.87 -22.70 -4.11
C LEU A 161 15.14 -22.38 -5.41
N LEU A 162 15.45 -23.01 -6.55
CA LEU A 162 14.68 -22.82 -7.78
C LEU A 162 13.21 -23.23 -7.65
N ASP A 163 12.94 -24.39 -7.04
CA ASP A 163 11.58 -24.87 -6.79
C ASP A 163 10.83 -23.95 -5.81
N ILE A 164 11.55 -23.44 -4.81
CA ILE A 164 11.03 -22.51 -3.80
C ILE A 164 10.67 -21.16 -4.44
N ILE A 165 11.52 -20.63 -5.33
CA ILE A 165 11.23 -19.39 -6.08
C ILE A 165 9.98 -19.59 -6.91
N GLN A 166 9.87 -20.71 -7.62
CA GLN A 166 8.70 -21.01 -8.44
C GLN A 166 7.41 -20.96 -7.59
N ALA A 167 7.43 -21.59 -6.42
CA ALA A 167 6.26 -21.68 -5.54
C ALA A 167 5.74 -20.33 -5.03
N ILE A 168 6.63 -19.35 -4.85
CA ILE A 168 6.21 -18.01 -4.41
C ILE A 168 5.90 -17.07 -5.57
N GLN A 169 6.57 -17.25 -6.72
CA GLN A 169 6.35 -16.41 -7.88
C GLN A 169 5.00 -16.66 -8.54
N GLN A 170 4.49 -17.90 -8.48
CA GLN A 170 3.18 -18.29 -8.98
C GLN A 170 2.08 -18.02 -7.94
N GLU A 171 1.03 -17.32 -8.35
CA GLU A 171 -0.01 -16.79 -7.45
C GLU A 171 -0.74 -17.87 -6.63
N ASN A 172 -0.94 -19.05 -7.21
CA ASN A 172 -1.70 -20.15 -6.60
C ASN A 172 -0.90 -21.47 -6.63
N ASP A 173 0.42 -21.39 -6.50
CA ASP A 173 1.23 -22.60 -6.45
C ASP A 173 0.85 -23.47 -5.23
N PRO A 174 0.53 -24.76 -5.42
CA PRO A 174 0.20 -25.65 -4.32
C PRO A 174 1.37 -25.89 -3.35
N ASP A 175 2.61 -25.68 -3.80
CA ASP A 175 3.80 -25.86 -2.98
C ASP A 175 4.16 -24.60 -2.16
N PHE A 176 3.38 -23.50 -2.24
CA PHE A 176 3.64 -22.33 -1.40
C PHE A 176 3.66 -22.70 0.10
N ASP A 177 2.62 -23.38 0.58
CA ASP A 177 2.50 -23.78 1.98
C ASP A 177 3.46 -24.92 2.35
N LYS A 178 4.10 -25.56 1.37
CA LYS A 178 5.17 -26.54 1.62
C LYS A 178 6.43 -25.83 2.10
N TYR A 179 6.78 -24.69 1.50
CA TYR A 179 8.06 -24.01 1.74
C TYR A 179 7.99 -22.82 2.70
N PHE A 180 6.84 -22.16 2.81
CA PHE A 180 6.73 -20.88 3.52
C PHE A 180 5.83 -20.95 4.75
N ILE A 181 6.15 -20.12 5.76
CA ILE A 181 5.21 -19.64 6.77
C ILE A 181 4.81 -18.24 6.35
N SER A 182 3.51 -17.92 6.40
CA SER A 182 3.09 -16.59 6.01
C SER A 182 1.94 -16.03 6.83
N SER A 183 2.04 -14.73 7.10
CA SER A 183 1.00 -13.89 7.67
C SER A 183 0.52 -12.79 6.70
N HIS A 184 0.82 -12.90 5.40
CA HIS A 184 0.38 -11.90 4.39
C HIS A 184 -1.15 -11.68 4.36
N MET A 185 -1.93 -12.69 4.74
CA MET A 185 -3.40 -12.58 4.84
C MET A 185 -3.88 -11.73 6.02
N ASN A 186 -3.00 -11.29 6.92
CA ASN A 186 -3.32 -10.29 7.93
C ASN A 186 -3.76 -8.96 7.28
N TYR A 187 -3.20 -8.58 6.12
CA TYR A 187 -3.70 -7.42 5.35
C TYR A 187 -5.19 -7.53 5.04
N VAL A 188 -5.68 -8.72 4.68
CA VAL A 188 -7.10 -8.96 4.36
C VAL A 188 -7.96 -8.95 5.63
N THR A 189 -7.47 -9.58 6.70
CA THR A 189 -8.20 -9.67 7.97
C THR A 189 -8.36 -8.29 8.60
N GLU A 190 -7.27 -7.51 8.66
CA GLU A 190 -7.27 -6.19 9.27
C GLU A 190 -8.07 -5.18 8.45
N VAL A 191 -7.95 -5.18 7.12
CA VAL A 191 -8.74 -4.24 6.30
C VAL A 191 -10.24 -4.51 6.44
N ARG A 192 -10.66 -5.78 6.56
CA ARG A 192 -12.07 -6.11 6.84
C ARG A 192 -12.54 -5.57 8.18
N ALA A 193 -11.72 -5.71 9.22
CA ALA A 193 -12.02 -5.17 10.55
C ALA A 193 -12.10 -3.63 10.54
N GLN A 194 -11.19 -2.97 9.82
CA GLN A 194 -11.16 -1.51 9.69
C GLN A 194 -12.39 -0.97 8.95
N ILE A 195 -12.85 -1.63 7.89
CA ILE A 195 -14.11 -1.25 7.23
C ILE A 195 -15.32 -1.51 8.14
N ALA A 196 -15.30 -2.58 8.95
CA ALA A 196 -16.37 -2.90 9.89
C ALA A 196 -16.51 -1.87 11.03
N GLN A 197 -15.42 -1.18 11.42
CA GLN A 197 -15.49 -0.06 12.37
C GLN A 197 -16.41 1.07 11.88
N LEU A 198 -16.66 1.17 10.57
CA LEU A 198 -17.56 2.14 9.95
C LEU A 198 -18.98 1.57 9.69
N ASP A 199 -19.36 0.42 10.27
CA ASP A 199 -20.67 -0.20 10.03
C ASP A 199 -21.85 0.66 10.51
N ALA A 200 -21.67 1.47 11.56
CA ALA A 200 -22.70 2.40 12.02
C ALA A 200 -22.78 3.70 11.18
N MET A 201 -21.69 4.11 10.53
CA MET A 201 -21.63 5.33 9.73
C MET A 201 -22.43 5.17 8.44
N PRO A 202 -23.46 6.01 8.18
CA PRO A 202 -24.27 5.85 6.99
C PRO A 202 -23.53 6.33 5.74
N GLY A 203 -24.02 5.84 4.60
CA GLY A 203 -23.54 6.25 3.29
C GLY A 203 -22.41 5.41 2.71
N PRO A 204 -21.94 5.81 1.53
CA PRO A 204 -20.91 5.08 0.82
C PRO A 204 -19.57 5.20 1.53
N ILE A 205 -18.79 4.12 1.48
CA ILE A 205 -17.38 4.14 1.81
C ILE A 205 -16.59 4.28 0.51
N TYR A 206 -15.56 5.11 0.54
CA TYR A 206 -14.54 5.21 -0.50
C TYR A 206 -13.20 4.83 0.10
N THR A 207 -12.34 4.21 -0.70
CA THR A 207 -11.01 3.80 -0.22
C THR A 207 -9.94 4.42 -1.08
N VAL A 208 -8.94 5.01 -0.44
CA VAL A 208 -7.82 5.68 -1.09
C VAL A 208 -6.53 5.08 -0.51
N GLY A 209 -5.51 4.88 -1.32
CA GLY A 209 -4.23 4.42 -0.78
C GLY A 209 -3.04 4.59 -1.72
N LEU A 210 -1.86 4.63 -1.13
CA LEU A 210 -0.57 4.73 -1.81
C LEU A 210 0.23 3.44 -1.63
N SER A 211 0.89 2.93 -2.67
CA SER A 211 1.79 1.79 -2.57
C SER A 211 1.08 0.54 -2.02
N VAL A 212 1.61 -0.10 -0.97
CA VAL A 212 0.89 -1.15 -0.22
C VAL A 212 -0.50 -0.69 0.22
N GLY A 213 -0.65 0.55 0.66
CA GLY A 213 -1.95 1.15 0.99
C GLY A 213 -2.90 1.19 -0.20
N GLY A 214 -2.40 1.40 -1.43
CA GLY A 214 -3.20 1.30 -2.65
C GLY A 214 -3.71 -0.12 -2.89
N THR A 215 -2.87 -1.13 -2.63
CA THR A 215 -3.25 -2.55 -2.64
C THR A 215 -4.28 -2.87 -1.56
N VAL A 216 -4.13 -2.31 -0.35
CA VAL A 216 -5.10 -2.44 0.76
C VAL A 216 -6.44 -1.79 0.38
N ALA A 217 -6.44 -0.62 -0.26
CA ALA A 217 -7.65 0.05 -0.74
C ALA A 217 -8.41 -0.81 -1.78
N LEU A 218 -7.70 -1.40 -2.74
CA LEU A 218 -8.27 -2.35 -3.70
C LEU A 218 -8.82 -3.60 -2.99
N CYS A 219 -8.09 -4.14 -2.01
CA CYS A 219 -8.54 -5.28 -1.22
C CYS A 219 -9.83 -4.97 -0.45
N ALA A 220 -9.90 -3.82 0.22
CA ALA A 220 -11.07 -3.36 0.95
C ALA A 220 -12.33 -3.39 0.07
N ALA A 221 -12.22 -2.88 -1.16
CA ALA A 221 -13.30 -2.89 -2.12
C ALA A 221 -13.71 -4.30 -2.57
N ALA A 222 -12.73 -5.17 -2.82
CA ALA A 222 -13.00 -6.57 -3.16
C ALA A 222 -13.65 -7.36 -2.00
N GLN A 223 -13.30 -7.05 -0.75
CA GLN A 223 -13.83 -7.75 0.42
C GLN A 223 -15.15 -7.20 0.95
N ARG A 224 -15.45 -5.91 0.70
CA ARG A 224 -16.68 -5.23 1.13
C ARG A 224 -17.36 -4.49 -0.03
N PRO A 225 -17.73 -5.16 -1.12
CA PRO A 225 -18.41 -4.54 -2.26
C PRO A 225 -19.80 -3.99 -1.90
N ASP A 226 -20.39 -4.49 -0.80
CA ASP A 226 -21.62 -3.97 -0.20
C ASP A 226 -21.46 -2.52 0.27
N ARG A 227 -20.29 -2.15 0.79
CA ARG A 227 -20.02 -0.81 1.36
C ARG A 227 -19.17 0.09 0.47
N VAL A 228 -18.08 -0.43 -0.07
CA VAL A 228 -17.09 0.37 -0.80
C VAL A 228 -17.58 0.63 -2.22
N LYS A 229 -17.69 1.90 -2.60
CA LYS A 229 -18.29 2.31 -3.88
C LYS A 229 -17.30 2.81 -4.92
N LYS A 230 -16.15 3.34 -4.49
CA LYS A 230 -15.06 3.73 -5.40
C LYS A 230 -13.70 3.56 -4.72
N VAL A 231 -12.68 3.32 -5.53
CA VAL A 231 -11.29 3.19 -5.10
C VAL A 231 -10.40 4.19 -5.82
N VAL A 232 -9.49 4.84 -5.10
CA VAL A 232 -8.34 5.55 -5.68
C VAL A 232 -7.06 4.87 -5.22
N ALA A 233 -6.25 4.40 -6.16
CA ALA A 233 -5.02 3.69 -5.86
C ALA A 233 -3.83 4.39 -6.55
N TYR A 234 -3.00 5.04 -5.74
CA TYR A 234 -1.75 5.65 -6.19
C TYR A 234 -0.63 4.60 -6.09
N ALA A 235 0.04 4.34 -7.20
CA ALA A 235 1.15 3.38 -7.32
C ALA A 235 0.94 2.05 -6.57
N PRO A 236 -0.21 1.35 -6.70
CA PRO A 236 -0.48 0.19 -5.85
C PRO A 236 0.57 -0.91 -6.05
N LEU A 237 1.09 -1.44 -4.95
CA LEU A 237 2.09 -2.51 -4.94
C LEU A 237 1.42 -3.86 -5.17
N LEU A 238 1.06 -4.16 -6.43
CA LEU A 238 0.43 -5.42 -6.83
C LEU A 238 1.44 -6.54 -7.14
N LYS A 239 2.68 -6.14 -7.43
CA LYS A 239 3.88 -6.95 -7.61
C LYS A 239 5.09 -6.02 -7.42
N VAL A 240 6.16 -6.51 -6.81
CA VAL A 240 7.42 -5.75 -6.70
C VAL A 240 8.00 -5.54 -8.10
N TYR A 241 8.45 -4.31 -8.39
CA TYR A 241 9.06 -3.98 -9.68
C TYR A 241 10.32 -4.82 -9.91
N ASP A 242 10.58 -5.12 -11.17
CA ASP A 242 11.75 -5.85 -11.64
C ASP A 242 11.88 -7.29 -11.08
N ASP A 243 11.95 -8.28 -11.97
CA ASP A 243 11.97 -9.69 -11.57
C ASP A 243 13.24 -10.05 -10.79
N GLN A 244 14.36 -9.37 -11.07
CA GLN A 244 15.61 -9.59 -10.35
C GLN A 244 15.51 -9.08 -8.91
N ARG A 245 14.97 -7.88 -8.68
CA ARG A 245 14.68 -7.40 -7.32
C ARG A 245 13.70 -8.30 -6.59
N ARG A 246 12.64 -8.74 -7.29
CA ARG A 246 11.64 -9.65 -6.72
C ARG A 246 12.29 -10.96 -6.27
N GLN A 247 13.15 -11.57 -7.09
CA GLN A 247 13.91 -12.77 -6.71
C GLN A 247 14.84 -12.51 -5.52
N TYR A 248 15.52 -11.37 -5.50
CA TYR A 248 16.38 -10.98 -4.38
C TYR A 248 15.59 -10.94 -3.06
N ILE A 249 14.47 -10.22 -2.97
CA ILE A 249 13.71 -10.12 -1.70
C ILE A 249 13.14 -11.47 -1.24
N ILE A 250 12.75 -12.33 -2.19
CA ILE A 250 12.23 -13.68 -1.93
C ILE A 250 13.32 -14.57 -1.31
N LEU A 251 14.52 -14.54 -1.90
CA LEU A 251 15.61 -15.46 -1.54
C LEU A 251 16.43 -15.00 -0.35
N THR A 252 16.36 -13.70 -0.04
CA THR A 252 17.14 -13.11 1.06
C THR A 252 16.37 -12.98 2.36
N GLY A 253 15.05 -13.22 2.36
CA GLY A 253 14.23 -13.34 3.57
C GLY A 253 14.86 -14.24 4.64
N PRO A 254 15.30 -15.47 4.30
CA PRO A 254 15.97 -16.38 5.25
C PRO A 254 17.30 -15.88 5.79
N LEU A 255 17.90 -14.85 5.19
CA LEU A 255 19.16 -14.27 5.64
C LEU A 255 18.97 -13.23 6.75
N ASP A 256 17.71 -12.98 7.16
CA ASP A 256 17.32 -11.92 8.08
C ASP A 256 17.86 -10.53 7.65
N ILE A 257 18.10 -10.36 6.35
CA ILE A 257 18.56 -9.08 5.78
C ILE A 257 17.49 -8.03 6.07
N GLN A 258 17.91 -6.99 6.78
CA GLN A 258 17.10 -5.84 7.10
C GLN A 258 17.24 -4.78 6.00
N GLU A 259 16.12 -4.25 5.53
CA GLU A 259 16.08 -3.04 4.73
C GLU A 259 15.57 -1.86 5.58
N MET A 260 15.91 -0.64 5.14
CA MET A 260 15.35 0.58 5.70
C MET A 260 14.21 1.07 4.83
N GLY A 261 13.17 1.58 5.48
CA GLY A 261 12.09 2.28 4.80
C GLY A 261 12.37 3.75 4.57
N TRP A 262 11.32 4.50 4.22
CA TRP A 262 11.32 5.96 4.18
C TRP A 262 11.56 6.57 5.57
N ASN A 263 11.16 5.84 6.62
CA ASN A 263 11.54 6.16 7.99
C ASN A 263 12.90 5.50 8.30
N PRO A 264 13.99 6.27 8.48
CA PRO A 264 15.33 5.73 8.69
C PRO A 264 15.50 5.05 10.06
N GLN A 265 14.62 5.34 11.02
CA GLN A 265 14.59 4.66 12.31
C GLN A 265 13.85 3.30 12.25
N LEU A 266 13.24 2.97 11.11
CA LEU A 266 12.44 1.76 10.94
C LEU A 266 13.13 0.77 10.01
N ARG A 267 13.63 -0.30 10.62
CA ARG A 267 14.20 -1.46 9.91
C ARG A 267 13.18 -2.57 9.87
N PHE A 268 13.08 -3.25 8.73
CA PHE A 268 12.21 -4.39 8.57
C PHE A 268 12.92 -5.51 7.80
N PRO A 269 12.59 -6.78 8.09
CA PRO A 269 13.08 -7.89 7.30
C PRO A 269 12.50 -7.83 5.89
N VAL A 270 13.29 -8.22 4.89
CA VAL A 270 12.83 -8.30 3.49
C VAL A 270 11.65 -9.27 3.30
N GLY A 271 11.43 -10.22 4.22
CA GLY A 271 10.23 -11.06 4.28
C GLY A 271 8.92 -10.28 4.30
N ALA A 272 8.94 -9.04 4.79
CA ALA A 272 7.79 -8.15 4.81
C ALA A 272 7.46 -7.60 3.42
N LEU A 273 8.48 -7.36 2.58
CA LEU A 273 8.28 -7.00 1.17
C LEU A 273 7.74 -8.19 0.38
N THR A 274 8.21 -9.40 0.70
CA THR A 274 7.70 -10.64 0.13
C THR A 274 6.22 -10.86 0.50
N ALA A 275 5.82 -10.54 1.72
CA ALA A 275 4.41 -10.53 2.13
C ALA A 275 3.57 -9.54 1.33
N CYS A 276 4.09 -8.34 1.06
CA CYS A 276 3.43 -7.36 0.20
C CYS A 276 3.26 -7.85 -1.24
N ASP A 277 4.29 -8.47 -1.84
CA ASP A 277 4.20 -9.07 -3.18
C ASP A 277 3.13 -10.17 -3.25
N ARG A 278 3.11 -11.05 -2.24
CA ARG A 278 2.12 -12.12 -2.13
C ARG A 278 0.71 -11.58 -1.92
N PHE A 279 0.56 -10.54 -1.10
CA PHE A 279 -0.71 -9.85 -0.90
C PHE A 279 -1.21 -9.17 -2.18
N GLY A 280 -0.32 -8.53 -2.95
CA GLY A 280 -0.62 -8.00 -4.27
C GLY A 280 -1.16 -9.08 -5.22
N SER A 281 -0.56 -10.26 -5.19
CA SER A 281 -1.04 -11.44 -5.94
C SER A 281 -2.43 -11.89 -5.49
N PHE A 282 -2.73 -11.89 -4.20
CA PHE A 282 -4.08 -12.16 -3.69
C PHE A 282 -5.10 -11.17 -4.27
N VAL A 283 -4.81 -9.87 -4.28
CA VAL A 283 -5.72 -8.84 -4.83
C VAL A 283 -5.96 -9.05 -6.33
N ARG A 284 -4.97 -9.54 -7.07
CA ARG A 284 -5.05 -9.81 -8.52
C ARG A 284 -5.77 -11.12 -8.88
N ASN A 285 -6.14 -11.96 -7.91
CA ASN A 285 -6.82 -13.22 -8.20
C ASN A 285 -8.17 -13.02 -8.92
N SER A 286 -8.63 -14.06 -9.61
CA SER A 286 -9.83 -13.99 -10.46
C SER A 286 -11.10 -13.57 -9.72
N LYS A 287 -11.27 -14.01 -8.46
CA LYS A 287 -12.42 -13.66 -7.62
C LYS A 287 -12.45 -12.17 -7.27
N ASN A 288 -11.32 -11.61 -6.86
CA ASN A 288 -11.18 -10.21 -6.49
C ASN A 288 -11.30 -9.32 -7.73
N VAL A 289 -10.68 -9.70 -8.84
CA VAL A 289 -10.84 -9.02 -10.14
C VAL A 289 -12.30 -8.99 -10.60
N ALA A 290 -13.02 -10.11 -10.50
CA ALA A 290 -14.43 -10.18 -10.86
C ALA A 290 -15.30 -9.24 -10.02
N THR A 291 -14.96 -9.06 -8.74
CA THR A 291 -15.64 -8.12 -7.84
C THR A 291 -15.31 -6.68 -8.22
N LEU A 292 -14.02 -6.36 -8.38
CA LEU A 292 -13.51 -5.02 -8.67
C LEU A 292 -13.95 -4.49 -10.04
N LYS A 293 -14.27 -5.38 -10.98
CA LYS A 293 -14.86 -5.02 -12.29
C LYS A 293 -16.17 -4.22 -12.20
N ASN A 294 -16.82 -4.23 -11.04
CA ASN A 294 -18.06 -3.48 -10.80
C ASN A 294 -17.88 -2.30 -9.83
N ILE A 295 -16.64 -2.00 -9.42
CA ILE A 295 -16.33 -0.91 -8.49
C ILE A 295 -15.41 0.09 -9.21
N PRO A 296 -15.92 1.28 -9.59
CA PRO A 296 -15.12 2.30 -10.24
C PRO A 296 -13.80 2.52 -9.48
N THR A 297 -12.71 2.50 -10.23
CA THR A 297 -11.35 2.56 -9.67
C THR A 297 -10.56 3.59 -10.47
N PHE A 298 -9.90 4.51 -9.79
CA PHE A 298 -8.92 5.42 -10.37
C PHE A 298 -7.52 4.99 -9.95
N MET A 299 -6.71 4.56 -10.92
CA MET A 299 -5.31 4.20 -10.72
C MET A 299 -4.40 5.30 -11.24
N VAL A 300 -3.41 5.70 -10.44
CA VAL A 300 -2.40 6.68 -10.83
C VAL A 300 -1.02 6.05 -10.66
N LEU A 301 -0.19 6.10 -11.69
CA LEU A 301 1.18 5.62 -11.70
C LEU A 301 2.14 6.72 -12.16
N THR A 302 3.44 6.46 -12.04
CA THR A 302 4.52 7.24 -12.66
C THR A 302 5.45 6.31 -13.46
N GLU A 303 6.06 6.80 -14.53
CA GLU A 303 7.12 6.07 -15.24
C GLU A 303 8.42 6.00 -14.41
N ASN A 304 8.59 6.90 -13.42
CA ASN A 304 9.71 6.89 -12.47
C ASN A 304 9.48 5.94 -11.29
N GLU A 305 8.80 4.83 -11.52
CA GLU A 305 8.41 3.86 -10.50
C GLU A 305 9.59 2.97 -10.06
N ASP A 306 9.73 2.77 -8.75
CA ASP A 306 10.86 2.08 -8.12
C ASP A 306 10.47 1.13 -6.98
N ALA A 307 9.19 0.79 -6.90
CA ALA A 307 8.65 -0.16 -5.94
C ALA A 307 7.65 -1.13 -6.59
N ALA A 308 6.71 -0.64 -7.40
CA ALA A 308 5.63 -1.41 -7.99
C ALA A 308 5.84 -1.73 -9.49
N ASP A 309 5.48 -2.93 -9.92
CA ASP A 309 5.60 -3.28 -11.34
C ASP A 309 4.56 -2.56 -12.21
N ILE A 310 5.02 -1.73 -13.16
CA ILE A 310 4.15 -0.94 -14.06
C ILE A 310 3.25 -1.86 -14.91
N ASN A 311 3.82 -2.91 -15.48
CA ASN A 311 3.10 -3.78 -16.42
C ASN A 311 2.01 -4.58 -15.72
N THR A 312 2.28 -5.08 -14.50
CA THR A 312 1.29 -5.73 -13.64
C THR A 312 0.12 -4.81 -13.34
N ASN A 313 0.39 -3.53 -13.06
CA ASN A 313 -0.67 -2.55 -12.82
C ASN A 313 -1.51 -2.25 -14.08
N LYS A 314 -0.87 -2.11 -15.25
CA LYS A 314 -1.56 -1.92 -16.55
C LYS A 314 -2.43 -3.13 -16.93
N ASP A 315 -1.91 -4.34 -16.74
CA ASP A 315 -2.64 -5.58 -16.94
C ASP A 315 -3.83 -5.69 -15.97
N PHE A 316 -3.61 -5.40 -14.69
CA PHE A 316 -4.68 -5.39 -13.69
C PHE A 316 -5.80 -4.40 -14.04
N PHE A 317 -5.46 -3.16 -14.44
CA PHE A 317 -6.43 -2.18 -14.91
C PHE A 317 -7.27 -2.71 -16.09
N THR A 318 -6.63 -3.40 -17.02
CA THR A 318 -7.30 -4.06 -18.15
C THR A 318 -8.23 -5.18 -17.67
N LYS A 319 -7.77 -6.02 -16.74
CA LYS A 319 -8.51 -7.16 -16.18
C LYS A 319 -9.77 -6.77 -15.41
N ILE A 320 -9.73 -5.65 -14.68
CA ILE A 320 -10.95 -5.09 -14.05
C ILE A 320 -11.88 -4.44 -15.09
N GLY A 321 -11.47 -4.32 -16.36
CA GLY A 321 -12.32 -3.86 -17.47
C GLY A 321 -12.05 -2.44 -17.94
N GLY A 322 -11.06 -1.77 -17.36
CA GLY A 322 -10.57 -0.44 -17.75
C GLY A 322 -11.67 0.62 -17.91
N LYS A 323 -11.45 1.57 -18.85
CA LYS A 323 -12.36 2.69 -19.09
C LYS A 323 -13.78 2.26 -19.46
N GLN A 324 -13.95 1.11 -20.11
CA GLN A 324 -15.26 0.58 -20.50
C GLN A 324 -16.15 0.24 -19.28
N LYS A 325 -15.55 0.00 -18.12
CA LYS A 325 -16.23 -0.26 -16.84
C LYS A 325 -16.23 0.95 -15.89
N GLY A 326 -15.88 2.14 -16.39
CA GLY A 326 -15.84 3.36 -15.60
C GLY A 326 -14.60 3.48 -14.71
N HIS A 327 -13.55 2.68 -14.95
CA HIS A 327 -12.26 2.85 -14.30
C HIS A 327 -11.43 3.91 -15.03
N HIS A 328 -10.60 4.64 -14.30
CA HIS A 328 -9.68 5.64 -14.84
C HIS A 328 -8.24 5.25 -14.53
N PHE A 329 -7.35 5.60 -15.45
CA PHE A 329 -5.92 5.33 -15.32
C PHE A 329 -5.15 6.56 -15.79
N TYR A 330 -4.21 7.01 -14.98
CA TYR A 330 -3.25 8.04 -15.34
C TYR A 330 -1.83 7.57 -15.06
N MET A 331 -0.91 7.91 -15.97
CA MET A 331 0.51 7.63 -15.83
C MET A 331 1.25 8.93 -16.04
N TYR A 332 1.93 9.42 -15.01
CA TYR A 332 2.87 10.53 -15.16
C TYR A 332 4.06 10.08 -16.03
N PRO A 333 4.40 10.81 -17.10
CA PRO A 333 5.59 10.52 -17.89
C PRO A 333 6.86 10.77 -17.08
N ALA A 334 7.97 10.12 -17.42
CA ALA A 334 9.21 10.25 -16.68
C ALA A 334 9.71 11.71 -16.60
N SER A 335 9.45 12.48 -17.66
CA SER A 335 9.78 13.91 -17.77
C SER A 335 9.09 14.79 -16.73
N ASP A 336 7.97 14.34 -16.15
CA ASP A 336 7.22 15.08 -15.14
C ASP A 336 7.88 14.99 -13.75
N LEU A 337 8.92 14.15 -13.59
CA LEU A 337 9.68 13.99 -12.35
C LEU A 337 8.80 13.72 -11.12
N VAL A 338 7.71 12.97 -11.31
CA VAL A 338 6.83 12.52 -10.23
C VAL A 338 7.37 11.20 -9.66
N PRO A 339 7.68 11.11 -8.36
CA PRO A 339 8.22 9.87 -7.77
C PRO A 339 7.10 8.89 -7.37
N HIS A 340 7.48 7.68 -6.93
CA HIS A 340 6.54 6.68 -6.39
C HIS A 340 5.62 7.24 -5.28
N PRO A 341 6.15 7.86 -4.20
CA PRO A 341 5.31 8.54 -3.22
C PRO A 341 4.81 9.90 -3.75
N MET A 342 3.89 9.86 -4.70
CA MET A 342 3.42 11.03 -5.46
C MET A 342 2.43 11.95 -4.72
N VAL A 343 1.98 11.59 -3.52
CA VAL A 343 0.80 12.21 -2.90
C VAL A 343 1.18 13.39 -2.01
N ASP A 344 2.12 13.22 -1.07
CA ASP A 344 2.53 14.30 -0.19
C ASP A 344 3.47 15.26 -0.93
N PRO A 345 3.13 16.56 -1.07
CA PRO A 345 3.99 17.54 -1.75
C PRO A 345 5.33 17.79 -1.07
N THR A 346 5.48 17.40 0.19
CA THR A 346 6.72 17.54 0.96
C THR A 346 7.62 16.32 0.88
N GLU A 347 7.12 15.21 0.34
CA GLU A 347 7.90 13.98 0.18
C GLU A 347 8.82 14.11 -1.05
N VAL A 348 10.12 13.97 -0.81
CA VAL A 348 11.15 13.92 -1.85
C VAL A 348 11.68 12.50 -1.91
N SER A 349 11.58 11.89 -3.08
CA SER A 349 12.06 10.54 -3.34
C SER A 349 12.85 10.56 -4.63
N GLN A 350 14.03 9.93 -4.63
CA GLN A 350 14.92 9.91 -5.81
C GLN A 350 15.25 11.31 -6.37
N ASN A 351 15.36 12.32 -5.49
CA ASN A 351 15.52 13.74 -5.85
C ASN A 351 14.37 14.32 -6.71
N MET A 352 13.20 13.70 -6.66
CA MET A 352 11.98 14.07 -7.37
C MET A 352 10.86 14.41 -6.38
N SER A 353 9.92 15.23 -6.82
CA SER A 353 8.71 15.59 -6.06
C SER A 353 7.55 15.85 -7.01
N ASN A 354 6.32 15.59 -6.57
CA ASN A 354 5.15 15.82 -7.41
C ASN A 354 4.75 17.30 -7.43
N ARG A 355 5.06 18.01 -8.52
CA ARG A 355 4.63 19.41 -8.71
C ARG A 355 3.13 19.55 -9.04
N PHE A 356 2.48 18.47 -9.44
CA PHE A 356 1.07 18.41 -9.86
C PHE A 356 0.14 17.93 -8.73
N TRP A 357 0.62 17.89 -7.49
CA TRP A 357 -0.10 17.32 -6.35
C TRP A 357 -1.46 17.98 -6.08
N GLN A 358 -1.61 19.28 -6.32
CA GLN A 358 -2.90 19.97 -6.15
C GLN A 358 -3.92 19.45 -7.17
N SER A 359 -3.50 19.28 -8.41
CA SER A 359 -4.35 18.72 -9.47
C SER A 359 -4.66 17.25 -9.23
N LEU A 360 -3.70 16.47 -8.70
CA LEU A 360 -3.95 15.10 -8.23
C LEU A 360 -5.08 15.06 -7.17
N TYR A 361 -5.07 16.00 -6.22
CA TYR A 361 -6.10 16.08 -5.17
C TYR A 361 -7.46 16.47 -5.76
N GLN A 362 -7.48 17.46 -6.64
CA GLN A 362 -8.68 17.88 -7.37
C GLN A 362 -9.30 16.74 -8.18
N GLU A 363 -8.51 15.98 -8.93
CA GLU A 363 -9.02 14.86 -9.72
C GLU A 363 -9.42 13.67 -8.85
N THR A 364 -8.80 13.50 -7.68
CA THR A 364 -9.28 12.57 -6.66
C THR A 364 -10.68 12.96 -6.19
N PHE A 365 -10.90 14.23 -5.84
CA PHE A 365 -12.22 14.75 -5.46
C PHE A 365 -13.25 14.62 -6.60
N ARG A 366 -12.88 14.97 -7.83
CA ARG A 366 -13.74 14.81 -9.02
C ARG A 366 -14.13 13.36 -9.22
N PHE A 367 -13.19 12.43 -9.10
CA PHE A 367 -13.48 11.01 -9.25
C PHE A 367 -14.42 10.50 -8.15
N LEU A 368 -14.15 10.84 -6.89
CA LEU A 368 -15.00 10.43 -5.77
C LEU A 368 -16.42 10.98 -5.88
N THR A 369 -16.60 12.20 -6.37
CA THR A 369 -17.92 12.84 -6.51
C THR A 369 -18.63 12.49 -7.81
N LYS A 370 -17.97 12.61 -8.95
CA LYS A 370 -18.56 12.47 -10.30
C LYS A 370 -18.26 11.13 -10.98
N GLY A 371 -17.20 10.43 -10.55
CA GLY A 371 -16.73 9.20 -11.22
C GLY A 371 -15.93 9.47 -12.50
N GLU A 372 -15.43 10.70 -12.64
CA GLU A 372 -14.71 11.20 -13.81
C GLU A 372 -13.32 11.71 -13.40
N VAL A 373 -12.39 11.67 -14.35
CA VAL A 373 -11.04 12.22 -14.22
C VAL A 373 -10.72 13.01 -15.48
N ASN A 374 -10.25 14.24 -15.31
CA ASN A 374 -9.68 15.05 -16.37
C ASN A 374 -8.16 14.81 -16.45
N ALA A 375 -7.75 14.00 -17.42
CA ALA A 375 -6.35 13.67 -17.63
C ALA A 375 -5.48 14.90 -17.98
N ILE A 376 -6.05 15.96 -18.56
CA ILE A 376 -5.30 17.20 -18.83
C ILE A 376 -4.95 17.91 -17.52
N ASN A 377 -5.89 17.94 -16.57
CA ASN A 377 -5.65 18.57 -15.27
C ASN A 377 -4.56 17.84 -14.47
N MET A 378 -4.43 16.52 -14.63
CA MET A 378 -3.45 15.72 -13.88
C MET A 378 -1.99 16.18 -14.05
N SER A 379 -1.63 16.81 -15.18
CA SER A 379 -0.30 17.42 -15.43
C SER A 379 -0.35 18.96 -15.46
N SER A 380 -1.36 19.57 -14.86
CA SER A 380 -1.46 21.02 -14.68
C SER A 380 -0.89 21.44 -13.32
N ILE A 381 -0.15 22.55 -13.29
CA ILE A 381 0.21 23.25 -12.03
C ILE A 381 -0.86 24.27 -11.62
N GLU A 382 -1.73 24.64 -12.55
CA GLU A 382 -2.88 25.50 -12.30
C GLU A 382 -4.04 24.65 -11.81
N GLN A 383 -4.75 25.13 -10.79
CA GLN A 383 -5.91 24.45 -10.25
C GLN A 383 -7.14 24.70 -11.14
N ASP A 384 -7.95 23.66 -11.33
CA ASP A 384 -9.25 23.78 -11.98
C ASP A 384 -10.21 24.60 -11.11
N SER A 385 -10.73 25.70 -11.65
CA SER A 385 -11.63 26.63 -10.96
C SER A 385 -13.02 26.04 -10.67
N ASP A 386 -13.41 24.97 -11.35
CA ASP A 386 -14.69 24.29 -11.14
C ASP A 386 -14.66 23.32 -9.95
N LEU A 387 -13.50 23.16 -9.30
CA LEU A 387 -13.29 22.31 -8.14
C LEU A 387 -12.89 23.11 -6.91
N PRO A 388 -13.13 22.59 -5.69
CA PRO A 388 -12.64 23.24 -4.49
C PRO A 388 -11.14 23.47 -4.57
N ALA A 389 -10.70 24.69 -4.22
CA ALA A 389 -9.30 25.04 -4.22
C ALA A 389 -8.53 24.21 -3.19
N VAL A 390 -7.34 23.74 -3.59
CA VAL A 390 -6.39 23.06 -2.71
C VAL A 390 -5.48 24.13 -2.10
N PRO A 391 -5.40 24.26 -0.77
CA PRO A 391 -4.49 25.20 -0.13
C PRO A 391 -3.03 24.95 -0.53
N PRO A 392 -2.16 25.96 -0.59
CA PRO A 392 -0.72 25.75 -0.80
C PRO A 392 -0.08 25.07 0.41
N VAL A 393 1.13 24.52 0.22
CA VAL A 393 1.99 24.14 1.35
C VAL A 393 2.50 25.43 2.00
N VAL A 394 2.22 25.61 3.29
CA VAL A 394 2.75 26.70 4.11
C VAL A 394 4.09 26.33 4.68
#